data_AF-A0AAP5YDJ7-F1
#
_entry.id   AF-A0AAP5YDJ7-F1
#
_cell.length_a   1.000
_cell.length_b   1.000
_cell.length_c   1.000
_cell.angle_alpha   90.00
_cell.angle_beta   90.00
_cell.angle_gamma   90.00
#
_symmetry.space_group_name_H-M   'P 1'
#
loop_
_entity.id
_entity.type
_entity.pdbx_description
1 polymer ?
#
loop_
_entity_poly.entity_id
_entity_poly.type
_entity_poly.pdbx_seq_one_letter_code
_entity_poly.pdbx_strand_id
1 'polypeptide(L)'
;VLRCAKSHNVAIEVNNTSLTGKSRKGSDARCDQIVALGKEIGVYFSTGSDAHFCEEISKLDLAIELLEKHGVEKDKILTTSTRRFLKFLLLRGKPRIPEFDAFY
;
A
#
# COMPACT_ATOMS: atom_id res chain seq x y z
N VAL A 1 -13.24 -7.89 6.45
CA VAL A 1 -12.26 -6.79 6.58
C VAL A 1 -12.10 -5.98 5.30
N LEU A 2 -11.63 -6.54 4.18
CA LEU A 2 -11.36 -5.78 2.94
C LEU A 2 -12.56 -4.97 2.40
N ARG A 3 -13.78 -5.53 2.43
CA ARG A 3 -15.00 -4.79 2.04
C ARG A 3 -15.27 -3.58 2.94
N CYS A 4 -15.02 -3.70 4.24
CA CYS A 4 -15.11 -2.60 5.19
C CYS A 4 -13.99 -1.57 4.94
N ALA A 5 -12.78 -2.03 4.62
CA ALA A 5 -11.70 -1.12 4.22
C ALA A 5 -12.09 -0.31 2.98
N LYS A 6 -12.72 -0.94 1.98
CA LYS A 6 -13.27 -0.25 0.81
C LYS A 6 -14.34 0.79 1.20
N SER A 7 -15.33 0.41 2.02
CA SER A 7 -16.43 1.32 2.38
C SER A 7 -15.98 2.54 3.18
N HIS A 8 -14.87 2.43 3.91
CA HIS A 8 -14.32 3.52 4.74
C HIS A 8 -13.07 4.16 4.16
N ASN A 9 -12.71 3.88 2.89
CA ASN A 9 -11.50 4.37 2.25
C ASN A 9 -10.23 4.10 3.10
N VAL A 10 -10.10 2.91 3.67
CA VAL A 10 -8.92 2.46 4.40
C VAL A 10 -8.02 1.69 3.43
N ALA A 11 -6.74 2.08 3.39
CA ALA A 11 -5.74 1.41 2.58
C ALA A 11 -5.25 0.12 3.26
N ILE A 12 -4.86 -0.86 2.45
CA ILE A 12 -4.23 -2.09 2.90
C ILE A 12 -2.74 -2.01 2.60
N GLU A 13 -1.92 -2.24 3.62
CA GLU A 13 -0.47 -2.26 3.44
C GLU A 13 -0.02 -3.57 2.79
N VAL A 14 0.82 -3.45 1.76
CA VAL A 14 1.71 -4.52 1.28
C VAL A 14 3.10 -4.24 1.85
N ASN A 15 3.40 -4.94 2.94
CA ASN A 15 4.62 -4.78 3.71
C ASN A 15 5.73 -5.68 3.13
N ASN A 16 6.82 -5.08 2.67
CA ASN A 16 7.91 -5.79 2.00
C ASN A 16 8.57 -6.83 2.91
N THR A 17 8.82 -6.46 4.18
CA THR A 17 9.46 -7.33 5.16
C THR A 17 8.63 -8.60 5.43
N SER A 18 7.30 -8.50 5.41
CA SER A 18 6.41 -9.67 5.55
C SER A 18 6.56 -10.70 4.43
N LEU A 19 7.00 -10.27 3.25
CA LEU A 19 7.19 -11.14 2.07
C LEU A 19 8.55 -11.85 2.07
N THR A 20 9.51 -11.41 2.89
CA THR A 20 10.85 -12.05 2.97
C THR A 20 10.83 -13.44 3.61
N GLY A 21 9.72 -13.83 4.23
CA GLY A 21 9.60 -15.08 5.01
C GLY A 21 10.39 -15.08 6.34
N LYS A 22 11.13 -14.02 6.65
CA LYS A 22 12.00 -13.93 7.85
C LYS A 22 11.20 -13.65 9.13
N SER A 23 10.20 -12.77 9.08
CA SER A 23 9.46 -12.37 10.28
C SER A 23 8.43 -13.41 10.72
N ARG A 24 7.69 -13.99 9.77
CA ARG A 24 6.58 -14.93 10.03
C ARG A 24 6.41 -15.85 8.82
N LYS A 25 6.77 -17.13 8.98
CA LYS A 25 6.57 -18.16 7.94
C LYS A 25 5.10 -18.22 7.50
N GLY A 26 4.86 -18.27 6.19
CA GLY A 26 3.51 -18.33 5.60
C GLY A 26 2.83 -16.98 5.39
N SER A 27 3.49 -15.86 5.73
CA SER A 27 2.95 -14.52 5.46
C SER A 27 2.88 -14.21 3.96
N ASP A 28 3.82 -14.72 3.19
CA ASP A 28 3.87 -14.67 1.73
C ASP A 28 2.57 -15.17 1.10
N ALA A 29 2.12 -16.38 1.45
CA ALA A 29 0.88 -16.95 0.93
C ALA A 29 -0.37 -16.15 1.35
N ARG A 30 -0.36 -15.57 2.56
CA ARG A 30 -1.47 -14.73 3.04
C ARG A 30 -1.49 -13.37 2.35
N CYS A 31 -0.35 -12.72 2.18
CA CYS A 31 -0.23 -11.46 1.45
C CYS A 31 -0.69 -11.64 0.00
N ASP A 32 -0.34 -12.75 -0.63
CA ASP A 32 -0.80 -13.10 -1.98
C ASP A 32 -2.33 -13.15 -2.07
N GLN A 33 -2.99 -13.88 -1.15
CA GLN A 33 -4.45 -13.95 -1.08
C GLN A 33 -5.10 -12.58 -0.79
N ILE A 34 -4.51 -11.79 0.10
CA ILE A 34 -5.00 -10.46 0.46
C ILE A 34 -4.93 -9.51 -0.73
N VAL A 35 -3.82 -9.51 -1.48
CA VAL A 35 -3.66 -8.65 -2.66
C VAL A 35 -4.62 -9.06 -3.77
N ALA A 36 -4.73 -10.36 -4.08
CA ALA A 36 -5.66 -10.88 -5.07
C ALA A 36 -7.11 -10.44 -4.77
N LEU A 37 -7.59 -10.70 -3.56
CA LEU A 37 -8.95 -10.36 -3.15
C LEU A 37 -9.15 -8.84 -3.01
N GLY A 38 -8.14 -8.11 -2.53
CA GLY A 38 -8.19 -6.66 -2.40
C GLY A 38 -8.31 -5.98 -3.76
N LYS A 39 -7.61 -6.49 -4.78
CA LYS A 39 -7.72 -6.05 -6.18
C LYS A 39 -9.13 -6.26 -6.71
N GLU A 40 -9.71 -7.45 -6.52
CA GLU A 40 -11.09 -7.73 -6.94
C GLU A 40 -12.13 -6.82 -6.26
N ILE A 41 -11.94 -6.52 -4.97
CA ILE A 41 -12.81 -5.61 -4.20
C ILE A 41 -12.56 -4.13 -4.56
N GLY A 42 -11.41 -3.82 -5.15
CA GLY A 42 -11.00 -2.46 -5.52
C GLY A 42 -10.60 -1.59 -4.33
N VAL A 43 -9.95 -2.18 -3.32
CA VAL A 43 -9.37 -1.43 -2.17
C VAL A 43 -8.21 -0.54 -2.61
N TYR A 44 -7.82 0.41 -1.77
CA TYR A 44 -6.53 1.10 -1.92
C TYR A 44 -5.42 0.28 -1.28
N PHE A 45 -4.24 0.31 -1.89
CA PHE A 45 -3.02 -0.29 -1.37
C PHE A 45 -1.98 0.79 -1.06
N SER A 46 -1.19 0.56 -0.01
CA SER A 46 0.05 1.28 0.26
C SER A 46 1.20 0.28 0.35
N THR A 47 2.41 0.68 -0.03
CA THR A 47 3.62 -0.14 0.13
C THR A 47 4.48 0.40 1.26
N GLY A 48 5.07 -0.48 2.07
CA GLY A 48 5.94 -0.10 3.18
C GLY A 48 7.13 -1.06 3.30
N SER A 49 8.33 -0.52 3.52
CA SER A 49 9.51 -1.35 3.76
C SER A 49 9.59 -1.82 5.22
N ASP A 50 8.92 -1.11 6.14
CA ASP A 50 8.97 -1.38 7.59
C ASP A 50 10.41 -1.33 8.12
N ALA A 51 11.15 -0.35 7.62
CA ALA A 51 12.57 -0.16 7.88
C ALA A 51 12.83 0.22 9.35
N HIS A 52 13.74 -0.52 9.99
CA HIS A 52 14.25 -0.20 11.32
C HIS A 52 15.67 0.42 11.27
N PHE A 53 16.24 0.56 10.06
CA PHE A 53 17.51 1.23 9.77
C PHE A 53 17.38 1.97 8.43
N CYS A 54 18.13 3.06 8.25
CA CYS A 54 17.93 3.97 7.12
C CYS A 54 18.25 3.33 5.76
N GLU A 55 19.17 2.36 5.72
CA GLU A 55 19.56 1.63 4.52
C GLU A 55 18.45 0.70 4.00
N GLU A 56 17.43 0.42 4.82
CA GLU A 56 16.27 -0.39 4.45
C GLU A 56 15.06 0.46 4.00
N ILE A 57 15.17 1.79 4.05
CA ILE A 57 14.11 2.68 3.58
C ILE A 57 13.89 2.44 2.09
N SER A 58 12.61 2.35 1.70
CA SER A 58 12.16 2.18 0.31
C SER A 58 12.60 0.88 -0.39
N LYS A 59 13.16 -0.11 0.32
CA LYS A 59 13.31 -1.47 -0.20
C LYS A 59 11.94 -2.13 -0.31
N LEU A 60 11.38 -2.13 -1.51
CA LEU A 60 9.98 -2.46 -1.81
C LEU A 60 9.83 -3.51 -2.92
N ASP A 61 10.92 -4.12 -3.36
CA ASP A 61 10.95 -4.98 -4.57
C ASP A 61 9.89 -6.10 -4.50
N LEU A 62 9.78 -6.81 -3.38
CA LEU A 62 8.81 -7.89 -3.21
C LEU A 62 7.36 -7.38 -3.20
N ALA A 63 7.13 -6.22 -2.59
CA ALA A 63 5.81 -5.60 -2.58
C ALA A 63 5.38 -5.15 -3.98
N ILE A 64 6.32 -4.62 -4.78
CA ILE A 64 6.11 -4.23 -6.17
C ILE A 64 5.79 -5.48 -7.00
N GLU A 65 6.64 -6.51 -6.95
CA GLU A 65 6.44 -7.78 -7.67
C GLU A 65 5.07 -8.39 -7.36
N LEU A 66 4.65 -8.38 -6.09
CA LEU A 66 3.36 -8.94 -5.69
C LEU A 66 2.16 -8.16 -6.26
N LEU A 67 2.23 -6.82 -6.25
CA LEU A 67 1.18 -5.97 -6.81
C LEU A 67 1.12 -6.11 -8.34
N GLU A 68 2.27 -6.22 -9.01
CA GLU A 68 2.37 -6.45 -10.45
C GLU A 68 1.83 -7.83 -10.84
N LYS A 69 2.17 -8.88 -10.09
CA LYS A 69 1.67 -10.26 -10.27
C LYS A 69 0.14 -10.31 -10.35
N HIS A 70 -0.55 -9.54 -9.50
CA HIS A 70 -2.02 -9.50 -9.46
C HIS A 70 -2.64 -8.39 -10.33
N GLY A 71 -1.82 -7.65 -11.08
CA GLY A 71 -2.25 -6.59 -11.98
C GLY A 71 -3.02 -5.48 -11.26
N VAL A 72 -2.54 -5.05 -10.09
CA VAL A 72 -3.16 -3.97 -9.34
C VAL A 72 -3.00 -2.64 -10.10
N GLU A 73 -4.11 -1.95 -10.33
CA GLU A 73 -4.11 -0.67 -11.04
C GLU A 73 -3.29 0.39 -10.28
N LYS A 74 -2.44 1.14 -10.99
CA LYS A 74 -1.54 2.13 -10.38
C LYS A 74 -2.28 3.26 -9.62
N ASP A 75 -3.54 3.55 -9.96
CA ASP A 75 -4.36 4.53 -9.24
C ASP A 75 -4.86 4.03 -7.87
N LYS A 76 -4.87 2.71 -7.67
CA LYS A 76 -5.16 2.06 -6.38
C LYS A 76 -3.93 1.95 -5.48
N ILE A 77 -2.73 2.19 -5.99
CA ILE A 77 -1.48 2.14 -5.21
C ILE A 77 -1.06 3.56 -4.79
N LEU A 78 -1.32 3.91 -3.54
CA LEU A 78 -1.16 5.27 -3.02
C LEU A 78 0.29 5.77 -3.04
N THR A 79 1.24 4.87 -2.81
CA THR A 79 2.67 5.14 -2.66
C THR A 79 3.43 5.29 -3.97
N THR A 80 2.73 5.28 -5.10
CA THR A 80 3.32 5.55 -6.44
C THR A 80 3.46 7.03 -6.75
N SER A 81 2.84 7.92 -5.98
CA SER A 81 2.89 9.38 -6.21
C SER A 81 2.50 10.15 -4.95
N THR A 82 3.28 11.18 -4.62
CA THR A 82 2.96 12.15 -3.57
C THR A 82 1.54 12.69 -3.72
N ARG A 83 1.15 13.06 -4.95
CA ARG A 83 -0.18 13.58 -5.29
C ARG A 83 -1.30 12.61 -4.91
N ARG A 84 -1.14 11.32 -5.23
CA ARG A 84 -2.15 10.30 -4.93
C ARG A 84 -2.30 10.12 -3.43
N PHE A 85 -1.19 10.06 -2.70
CA PHE A 85 -1.20 9.93 -1.26
C PHE A 85 -1.89 11.14 -0.60
N LEU A 86 -1.52 12.36 -0.97
CA LEU A 86 -2.14 13.58 -0.45
C LEU A 86 -3.63 13.68 -0.77
N LYS A 87 -4.06 13.33 -1.99
CA LYS A 87 -5.49 13.26 -2.34
C LYS A 87 -6.25 12.23 -1.52
N PHE A 88 -5.63 11.10 -1.20
CA PHE A 88 -6.24 10.09 -0.33
C PHE A 88 -6.41 10.58 1.11
N LEU A 89 -5.46 11.38 1.63
CA LEU A 89 -5.63 12.03 2.94
C LEU A 89 -6.83 13.00 2.93
N LEU A 90 -6.99 13.80 1.88
CA LEU A 90 -8.16 14.68 1.70
C LEU A 90 -9.46 13.89 1.62
N LEU A 91 -9.49 12.79 0.84
CA LEU A 91 -10.63 11.87 0.76
C LEU A 91 -11.02 11.32 2.14
N ARG A 92 -10.05 11.18 3.03
CA ARG A 92 -10.22 10.73 4.42
C ARG A 92 -10.47 11.86 5.42
N GLY A 93 -10.73 13.08 4.95
CA GLY A 93 -11.11 14.22 5.75
C GLY A 93 -9.95 14.89 6.48
N LYS A 94 -8.70 14.61 6.10
CA LYS A 94 -7.56 15.38 6.62
C LYS A 94 -7.52 16.77 5.96
N PRO A 95 -7.11 17.81 6.70
CA PRO A 95 -6.95 19.12 6.11
C PRO A 95 -5.83 19.10 5.07
N ARG A 96 -5.90 20.05 4.15
CA ARG A 96 -4.82 20.30 3.18
C ARG A 96 -3.57 20.77 3.93
N ILE A 97 -2.41 20.38 3.41
CA ILE A 97 -1.08 20.70 3.96
C ILE A 97 -0.44 21.76 3.05
N PRO A 98 -0.40 23.05 3.44
CA PRO A 98 0.08 24.14 2.58
C PRO A 98 1.52 23.94 2.08
N GLU A 99 2.40 23.37 2.91
CA GLU A 99 3.80 23.11 2.58
C GLU A 99 3.97 22.15 1.39
N PHE A 100 2.93 21.37 1.07
CA PHE A 100 2.93 20.44 -0.07
C PHE A 100 2.04 20.88 -1.23
N ASP A 101 1.64 22.16 -1.31
CA ASP A 101 0.69 22.64 -2.33
C ASP A 101 1.11 22.31 -3.77
N ALA A 102 2.40 22.41 -4.08
CA ALA A 102 2.95 22.08 -5.40
C ALA A 102 2.79 20.60 -5.80
N PHE A 103 2.46 19.72 -4.85
CA PHE A 103 2.33 18.28 -5.07
C PHE A 103 0.88 17.76 -5.13
N TYR A 104 -0.14 18.61 -4.93
CA TYR A 104 -1.56 18.23 -5.04
C TYR A 104 -2.10 18.20 -6.48
#